data_AF-E3MSQ1-F1
#
_entry.id   AF-E3MSQ1-F1
#
_cell.length_a   1.000
_cell.length_b   1.000
_cell.length_c   1.000
_cell.angle_alpha   90.00
_cell.angle_beta   90.00
_cell.angle_gamma   90.00
#
_symmetry.space_group_name_H-M   'P 1'
#
loop_
_entity.id
_entity.type
_entity.pdbx_description
1 polymer ?
#
loop_
_entity_poly.entity_id
_entity_poly.type
_entity_poly.pdbx_seq_one_letter_code
_entity_poly.pdbx_strand_id
1 'polypeptide(L)'
;MSLLSNLARLSLLPTRSLHQTIPNASSVFMKRQKKIDPEVAKQREARRRKRLEKDIRQMQKHSKKPKPVDELTLDVKSAKNIEERRRPPTQLTLEEIDERAIALKDYSRSRLALQREDDKWIRGAIESQRKALAELKKLSPELYTAAVQPAANDLPLTIHGPSLTPPIKNYEAPDGDYIDTTRNWAS
;
A
#
# COMPACT_ATOMS: atom_id res chain seq x y z
N MET A 1 91.22 -58.81 -39.87
CA MET A 1 90.43 -59.29 -38.72
C MET A 1 89.25 -58.35 -38.57
N SER A 2 88.07 -58.73 -39.10
CA SER A 2 86.90 -59.14 -38.28
C SER A 2 86.17 -57.90 -37.70
N LEU A 3 84.90 -57.58 -37.96
CA LEU A 3 83.77 -58.21 -38.64
C LEU A 3 82.78 -57.10 -39.05
N LEU A 4 82.30 -57.14 -40.29
CA LEU A 4 81.02 -56.54 -40.67
C LEU A 4 79.89 -57.39 -40.09
N SER A 5 78.81 -56.73 -39.67
CA SER A 5 77.39 -57.17 -39.66
C SER A 5 76.71 -56.96 -38.31
N ASN A 6 75.78 -56.00 -38.25
CA ASN A 6 74.38 -56.32 -37.93
C ASN A 6 73.51 -55.07 -38.04
N LEU A 7 72.80 -54.99 -39.16
CA LEU A 7 71.59 -54.19 -39.33
C LEU A 7 70.50 -54.79 -38.44
N ALA A 8 70.03 -54.02 -37.46
CA ALA A 8 68.74 -54.27 -36.81
C ALA A 8 67.89 -53.00 -36.89
N ARG A 9 67.06 -52.94 -37.93
CA ARG A 9 65.88 -52.09 -37.99
C ARG A 9 64.90 -52.56 -36.92
N LEU A 10 64.59 -51.72 -35.95
CA LEU A 10 63.38 -51.85 -35.12
C LEU A 10 62.66 -50.51 -35.03
N SER A 11 61.60 -50.43 -35.83
CA SER A 11 60.38 -49.62 -35.73
C SER A 11 60.41 -48.26 -35.01
N LEU A 12 60.29 -47.18 -35.80
CA LEU A 12 59.69 -45.93 -35.36
C LEU A 12 58.17 -46.10 -35.28
N LEU A 13 57.65 -46.50 -34.11
CA LEU A 13 56.23 -46.35 -33.82
C LEU A 13 55.97 -44.88 -33.41
N PRO A 14 54.99 -44.17 -34.01
CA PRO A 14 54.62 -42.85 -33.55
C PRO A 14 53.94 -43.02 -32.20
N THR A 15 54.62 -42.63 -31.12
CA THR A 15 54.00 -42.46 -29.82
C THR A 15 52.99 -41.32 -29.96
N ARG A 16 51.72 -41.68 -30.17
CA ARG A 16 50.59 -40.76 -30.12
C ARG A 16 50.74 -39.91 -28.87
N SER A 17 50.76 -38.59 -29.06
CA SER A 17 50.69 -37.54 -28.06
C SER A 17 49.90 -37.97 -26.82
N LEU A 18 50.60 -38.34 -25.75
CA LEU A 18 50.00 -38.50 -24.43
C LEU A 18 49.64 -37.10 -23.94
N HIS A 19 48.39 -36.69 -24.15
CA HIS A 19 47.83 -35.51 -23.48
C HIS A 19 47.77 -35.82 -21.98
N GLN A 20 48.81 -35.42 -21.24
CA GLN A 20 48.81 -35.42 -19.78
C GLN A 20 48.13 -34.14 -19.27
N THR A 21 46.84 -33.96 -19.56
CA THR A 21 46.06 -32.98 -18.80
C THR A 21 45.76 -33.62 -17.45
N ILE A 22 46.46 -33.15 -16.41
CA ILE A 22 46.19 -33.49 -15.01
C ILE A 22 44.69 -33.23 -14.76
N PRO A 23 43.91 -34.20 -14.25
CA PRO A 23 42.52 -33.93 -13.89
C PRO A 23 42.54 -32.95 -12.72
N ASN A 24 42.23 -31.69 -13.00
CA ASN A 24 42.07 -30.68 -11.97
C ASN A 24 41.00 -31.16 -10.98
N ALA A 25 41.45 -31.45 -9.75
CA ALA A 25 40.66 -31.70 -8.55
C ALA A 25 39.75 -32.95 -8.53
N SER A 26 40.34 -34.14 -8.55
CA SER A 26 39.72 -35.32 -7.91
C SER A 26 40.67 -35.90 -6.88
N SER A 27 40.56 -35.47 -5.62
CA SER A 27 41.19 -36.19 -4.51
C SER A 27 40.71 -37.64 -4.51
N VAL A 28 41.55 -38.59 -4.09
CA VAL A 28 41.20 -40.03 -3.97
C VAL A 28 40.01 -40.26 -3.03
N PHE A 29 39.70 -39.26 -2.19
CA PHE A 29 38.55 -39.26 -1.29
C PHE A 29 37.31 -38.55 -1.86
N MET A 30 37.37 -37.96 -3.06
CA MET A 30 36.24 -37.26 -3.68
C MET A 30 35.43 -38.18 -4.58
N LYS A 31 34.20 -38.50 -4.15
CA LYS A 31 33.24 -39.30 -4.91
C LYS A 31 32.64 -38.47 -6.05
N ARG A 32 32.55 -39.05 -7.26
CA ARG A 32 31.89 -38.44 -8.43
C ARG A 32 30.44 -38.07 -8.07
N GLN A 33 30.06 -36.82 -8.33
CA GLN A 33 28.69 -36.36 -8.09
C GLN A 33 27.72 -37.15 -8.98
N LYS A 34 26.78 -37.87 -8.34
CA LYS A 34 25.78 -38.66 -9.06
C LYS A 34 24.72 -37.74 -9.65
N LYS A 35 24.36 -37.97 -10.91
CA LYS A 35 23.22 -37.28 -11.55
C LYS A 35 21.95 -37.66 -10.79
N ILE A 36 21.17 -36.66 -10.42
CA ILE A 36 19.90 -36.86 -9.70
C ILE A 36 18.91 -37.55 -10.65
N ASP A 37 18.20 -38.55 -10.13
CA ASP A 37 17.15 -39.25 -10.88
C ASP A 37 16.07 -38.25 -11.36
N PRO A 38 15.58 -38.38 -12.59
CA PRO A 38 14.66 -37.42 -13.19
C PRO A 38 13.35 -37.29 -12.39
N GLU A 39 12.90 -38.36 -11.76
CA GLU A 39 11.72 -38.36 -10.91
C GLU A 39 11.95 -37.61 -9.58
N VAL A 40 13.12 -37.78 -8.96
CA VAL A 40 13.51 -37.05 -7.74
C VAL A 40 13.68 -35.54 -8.03
N ALA A 41 14.18 -35.17 -9.21
CA ALA A 41 14.26 -33.78 -9.65
C ALA A 41 12.86 -33.14 -9.80
N LYS A 42 11.93 -33.82 -10.48
CA LYS A 42 10.53 -33.38 -10.61
C LYS A 42 9.82 -33.24 -9.26
N GLN A 43 10.03 -34.19 -8.34
CA GLN A 43 9.47 -34.13 -6.99
C GLN A 43 10.04 -32.94 -6.18
N ARG A 44 11.34 -32.65 -6.28
CA ARG A 44 11.96 -31.47 -5.65
C ARG A 44 11.40 -30.17 -6.21
N GLU A 45 11.22 -30.10 -7.53
CA GLU A 45 10.65 -28.92 -8.19
C GLU A 45 9.17 -28.72 -7.79
N ALA A 46 8.35 -29.76 -7.79
CA ALA A 46 6.97 -29.70 -7.35
C ALA A 46 6.84 -29.25 -5.88
N ARG A 47 7.75 -29.72 -5.01
CA ARG A 47 7.83 -29.26 -3.61
C ARG A 47 8.21 -27.77 -3.52
N ARG A 48 9.15 -27.29 -4.35
CA ARG A 48 9.52 -25.86 -4.41
C ARG A 48 8.35 -25.00 -4.89
N ARG A 49 7.67 -25.41 -5.98
CA ARG A 49 6.48 -24.71 -6.51
C ARG A 49 5.38 -24.59 -5.46
N LYS A 50 5.06 -25.68 -4.75
CA LYS A 50 4.05 -25.67 -3.67
C LYS A 50 4.43 -24.79 -2.48
N ARG A 51 5.72 -24.65 -2.15
CA ARG A 51 6.19 -23.73 -1.10
C ARG A 51 5.99 -22.29 -1.54
N LEU A 52 6.49 -21.94 -2.72
CA LEU A 52 6.35 -20.60 -3.28
C LEU A 52 4.88 -20.18 -3.41
N GLU A 53 4.01 -21.10 -3.84
CA GLU A 53 2.57 -20.84 -3.93
C GLU A 53 1.94 -20.53 -2.56
N LYS A 54 2.36 -21.24 -1.51
CA LYS A 54 1.91 -20.97 -0.13
C LYS A 54 2.44 -19.62 0.36
N ASP A 55 3.70 -19.33 0.10
CA ASP A 55 4.34 -18.07 0.51
C ASP A 55 3.68 -16.88 -0.19
N ILE A 56 3.41 -16.98 -1.50
CA ILE A 56 2.66 -15.97 -2.27
C ILE A 56 1.25 -15.80 -1.68
N ARG A 57 0.54 -16.89 -1.37
CA ARG A 57 -0.79 -16.81 -0.72
C ARG A 57 -0.73 -16.12 0.65
N GLN A 58 0.33 -16.37 1.43
CA GLN A 58 0.53 -15.74 2.73
C GLN A 58 0.83 -14.24 2.58
N MET A 59 1.70 -13.86 1.64
CA MET A 59 2.00 -12.47 1.33
C MET A 59 0.76 -11.71 0.83
N GLN A 60 -0.02 -12.30 -0.08
CA GLN A 60 -1.28 -11.72 -0.57
C GLN A 60 -2.33 -11.56 0.55
N LYS A 61 -2.30 -12.42 1.57
CA LYS A 61 -3.17 -12.28 2.74
C LYS A 61 -2.69 -11.14 3.65
N HIS A 62 -1.37 -10.94 3.77
CA HIS A 62 -0.80 -9.88 4.59
C HIS A 62 -0.98 -8.50 3.95
N SER A 63 -0.77 -8.38 2.63
CA SER A 63 -0.91 -7.12 1.88
C SER A 63 -2.33 -6.54 1.91
N LYS A 64 -3.34 -7.37 2.20
CA LYS A 64 -4.74 -6.95 2.35
C LYS A 64 -5.10 -6.45 3.75
N LYS A 65 -4.20 -6.60 4.73
CA LYS A 65 -4.47 -6.11 6.09
C LYS A 65 -4.29 -4.59 6.09
N PRO A 66 -5.33 -3.80 6.40
CA PRO A 66 -5.18 -2.36 6.50
C PRO A 66 -4.21 -2.03 7.65
N LYS A 67 -3.48 -0.93 7.50
CA LYS A 67 -2.73 -0.35 8.62
C LYS A 67 -3.75 0.04 9.71
N PRO A 68 -3.45 -0.22 11.00
CA PRO A 68 -4.35 0.19 12.06
C PRO A 68 -4.39 1.73 12.13
N VAL A 69 -5.53 2.25 12.57
CA VAL A 69 -5.77 3.68 12.73
C VAL A 69 -5.51 4.03 14.19
N ASP A 70 -4.39 4.66 14.47
CA ASP A 70 -3.93 4.91 15.85
C ASP A 70 -4.96 5.69 16.67
N GLU A 71 -5.64 6.68 16.07
CA GLU A 71 -6.69 7.50 16.70
C GLU A 71 -7.92 6.71 17.16
N LEU A 72 -8.22 5.58 16.50
CA LEU A 72 -9.35 4.72 16.86
C LEU A 72 -8.96 3.66 17.89
N THR A 73 -7.67 3.47 18.15
CA THR A 73 -7.18 2.46 19.09
C THR A 73 -6.97 3.05 20.49
N LEU A 74 -7.29 2.28 21.52
CA LEU A 74 -6.98 2.66 22.89
C LEU A 74 -5.47 2.53 23.12
N ASP A 75 -4.87 3.60 23.65
CA ASP A 75 -3.47 3.58 24.05
C ASP A 75 -3.26 2.62 25.24
N VAL A 76 -2.42 1.61 25.02
CA VAL A 76 -2.08 0.57 26.00
C VAL A 76 -1.42 1.17 27.24
N LYS A 77 -0.67 2.28 27.11
CA LYS A 77 -0.05 2.93 28.28
C LYS A 77 -1.11 3.57 29.17
N SER A 78 -2.03 4.32 28.57
CA SER A 78 -3.14 4.96 29.27
C SER A 78 -4.11 3.95 29.90
N ALA A 79 -4.33 2.81 29.25
CA ALA A 79 -5.20 1.75 29.77
C ALA A 79 -4.69 1.10 31.07
N LYS A 80 -3.37 1.03 31.29
CA LYS A 80 -2.78 0.41 32.49
C LYS A 80 -3.04 1.19 33.77
N ASN A 81 -3.06 2.53 33.68
CA ASN A 81 -3.22 3.42 34.82
C ASN A 81 -4.56 4.17 34.74
N ILE A 82 -5.58 3.56 34.13
CA ILE A 82 -6.84 4.25 33.82
C ILE A 82 -7.57 4.74 35.08
N GLU A 83 -7.52 3.95 36.15
CA GLU A 83 -8.15 4.29 37.43
C GLU A 83 -7.48 5.49 38.10
N GLU A 84 -6.16 5.64 37.98
CA GLU A 84 -5.41 6.80 38.52
C GLU A 84 -5.68 8.09 37.72
N ARG A 85 -5.96 7.95 36.42
CA ARG A 85 -6.20 9.08 35.50
C ARG A 85 -7.67 9.51 35.47
N ARG A 86 -8.58 8.68 36.00
CA ARG A 86 -10.01 8.94 35.96
C ARG A 86 -10.37 10.06 36.92
N ARG A 87 -10.92 11.15 36.38
CA ARG A 87 -11.48 12.22 37.21
C ARG A 87 -12.75 11.72 37.89
N PRO A 88 -13.01 12.09 39.16
CA PRO A 88 -14.27 11.75 39.81
C PRO A 88 -15.45 12.33 39.03
N PRO A 89 -16.60 11.65 39.00
CA PRO A 89 -17.77 12.13 38.28
C PRO A 89 -18.27 13.45 38.89
N THR A 90 -18.46 14.46 38.04
CA THR A 90 -19.07 15.72 38.45
C THR A 90 -20.55 15.50 38.73
N GLN A 91 -21.00 15.84 39.94
CA GLN A 91 -22.41 15.84 40.30
C GLN A 91 -23.04 17.12 39.76
N LEU A 92 -24.09 16.99 38.95
CA LEU A 92 -24.82 18.12 38.40
C LEU A 92 -26.03 18.43 39.29
N THR A 93 -26.37 19.70 39.42
CA THR A 93 -27.62 20.09 40.07
C THR A 93 -28.81 19.79 39.15
N LEU A 94 -30.02 19.69 39.70
CA LEU A 94 -31.23 19.49 38.88
C LEU A 94 -31.43 20.63 37.88
N GLU A 95 -31.14 21.87 38.30
CA GLU A 95 -31.22 23.07 37.45
C GLU A 95 -30.28 22.96 36.24
N GLU A 96 -29.02 22.56 36.43
CA GLU A 96 -28.06 22.37 35.34
C GLU A 96 -28.49 21.28 34.34
N ILE A 97 -29.14 20.22 34.83
CA ILE A 97 -29.65 19.14 33.98
C ILE A 97 -30.79 19.66 33.10
N ASP A 98 -31.71 20.43 33.70
CA ASP A 98 -32.85 21.02 33.00
C ASP A 98 -32.39 22.06 31.96
N GLU A 99 -31.43 22.92 32.31
CA GLU A 99 -30.82 23.88 31.38
C GLU A 99 -30.18 23.18 30.17
N ARG A 100 -29.41 22.11 30.40
CA ARG A 100 -28.83 21.31 29.33
C ARG A 100 -29.90 20.66 28.46
N ALA A 101 -30.96 20.15 29.05
CA ALA A 101 -32.06 19.53 28.32
C ALA A 101 -32.79 20.56 27.41
N ILE A 102 -32.97 21.79 27.90
CA ILE A 102 -33.53 22.89 27.10
C ILE A 102 -32.58 23.26 25.95
N ALA A 103 -31.29 23.46 26.24
CA ALA A 103 -30.28 23.80 25.24
C ALA A 103 -30.18 22.74 24.14
N LEU A 104 -30.24 21.45 24.49
CA LEU A 104 -30.24 20.35 23.52
C LEU A 104 -31.49 20.34 22.63
N LYS A 105 -32.67 20.64 23.18
CA LYS A 105 -33.90 20.76 22.40
C LYS A 105 -33.81 21.93 21.42
N ASP A 106 -33.29 23.08 21.85
CA ASP A 106 -33.13 24.25 21.00
C ASP A 106 -32.08 24.05 19.92
N TYR A 107 -30.96 23.41 20.26
CA TYR A 107 -29.96 22.98 19.28
C TYR A 107 -30.56 22.02 18.24
N SER A 108 -31.35 21.04 18.68
CA SER A 108 -32.00 20.11 17.76
C SER A 108 -32.96 20.83 16.80
N ARG A 109 -33.72 21.81 17.30
CA ARG A 109 -34.61 22.64 16.48
C ARG A 109 -33.83 23.49 15.48
N SER A 110 -32.72 24.11 15.89
CA SER A 110 -31.90 24.95 15.01
C SER A 110 -31.22 24.14 13.92
N ARG A 111 -30.70 22.94 14.24
CA ARG A 111 -30.13 22.01 13.25
C ARG A 111 -31.16 21.54 12.24
N LEU A 112 -32.39 21.26 12.68
CA LEU A 112 -33.49 20.87 11.78
C LEU A 112 -33.91 22.03 10.86
N ALA A 113 -33.93 23.26 11.38
CA ALA A 113 -34.23 24.44 10.57
C ALA A 113 -33.16 24.64 9.47
N LEU A 114 -31.88 24.58 9.83
CA LEU A 114 -30.77 24.69 8.87
C LEU A 114 -30.84 23.59 7.81
N GLN A 115 -31.06 22.34 8.20
CA GLN A 115 -31.19 21.23 7.26
C GLN A 115 -32.34 21.45 6.26
N ARG A 116 -33.48 21.99 6.70
CA ARG A 116 -34.60 22.29 5.79
C ARG A 116 -34.26 23.38 4.79
N GLU A 117 -33.48 24.38 5.20
CA GLU A 117 -32.99 25.44 4.32
C GLU A 117 -32.00 24.89 3.28
N ASP A 118 -31.03 24.09 3.73
CA ASP A 118 -30.06 23.41 2.86
C ASP A 118 -30.78 22.51 1.84
N ASP A 119 -31.72 21.69 2.30
CA ASP A 119 -32.53 20.82 1.44
C ASP A 119 -33.32 21.62 0.40
N LYS A 120 -33.93 22.74 0.81
CA LYS A 120 -34.67 23.62 -0.10
C LYS A 120 -33.74 24.24 -1.14
N TRP A 121 -32.55 24.69 -0.74
CA TRP A 121 -31.56 25.26 -1.63
C TRP A 121 -31.04 24.23 -2.65
N ILE A 122 -30.66 23.03 -2.19
CA ILE A 122 -30.20 21.94 -3.06
C ILE A 122 -31.28 21.54 -4.06
N ARG A 123 -32.53 21.35 -3.60
CA ARG A 123 -33.66 21.03 -4.49
C ARG A 123 -33.88 22.12 -5.53
N GLY A 124 -33.85 23.39 -5.11
CA GLY A 124 -33.97 24.54 -6.00
C GLY A 124 -32.87 24.59 -7.06
N ALA A 125 -31.62 24.32 -6.67
CA ALA A 125 -30.48 24.26 -7.59
C ALA A 125 -30.59 23.11 -8.60
N ILE A 126 -31.05 21.94 -8.17
CA ILE A 126 -31.26 20.79 -9.06
C ILE A 126 -32.43 21.06 -10.02
N GLU A 127 -33.52 21.65 -9.54
CA GLU A 127 -34.67 22.01 -10.39
C GLU A 127 -34.30 23.06 -11.44
N SER A 128 -33.55 24.09 -11.06
CA SER A 128 -33.09 25.12 -12.00
C SER A 128 -32.14 24.53 -13.05
N GLN A 129 -31.20 23.67 -12.64
CA GLN A 129 -30.32 22.95 -13.56
C GLN A 129 -31.13 22.09 -14.56
N ARG A 130 -32.13 21.35 -14.09
CA ARG A 130 -32.99 20.52 -14.95
C ARG A 130 -33.80 21.35 -15.94
N LYS A 131 -34.38 22.47 -15.51
CA LYS A 131 -35.11 23.39 -16.38
C LYS A 131 -34.20 23.96 -17.45
N ALA A 132 -33.02 24.45 -17.07
CA ALA A 132 -32.03 24.97 -18.00
C ALA A 132 -31.60 23.93 -19.04
N LEU A 133 -31.36 22.68 -18.64
CA LEU A 133 -31.02 21.60 -19.57
C LEU A 133 -32.18 21.22 -20.51
N ALA A 134 -33.42 21.27 -20.03
CA ALA A 134 -34.61 21.00 -20.85
C ALA A 134 -34.82 22.08 -21.92
N GLU A 135 -34.57 23.35 -21.58
CA GLU A 135 -34.59 24.46 -22.54
C GLU A 135 -33.43 24.38 -23.53
N LEU A 136 -32.21 24.10 -23.04
CA LEU A 136 -31.03 23.93 -23.89
C LEU A 136 -31.25 22.83 -24.94
N LYS A 137 -31.86 21.70 -24.54
CA LYS A 137 -32.18 20.60 -25.46
C LYS A 137 -33.13 21.00 -26.59
N LYS A 138 -34.05 21.93 -26.35
CA LYS A 138 -34.97 22.44 -27.38
C LYS A 138 -34.28 23.39 -28.36
N LEU A 139 -33.32 24.17 -27.87
CA LEU A 139 -32.59 25.18 -28.65
C LEU A 139 -31.45 24.57 -29.47
N SER A 140 -30.64 23.70 -28.84
CA SER A 140 -29.47 23.07 -29.45
C SER A 140 -29.23 21.67 -28.85
N PRO A 141 -29.47 20.60 -29.61
CA PRO A 141 -29.18 19.24 -29.15
C PRO A 141 -27.68 19.00 -28.99
N GLU A 142 -26.83 19.61 -29.82
CA GLU A 142 -25.37 19.46 -29.76
C GLU A 142 -24.81 19.99 -28.43
N LEU A 143 -25.19 21.22 -28.04
CA LEU A 143 -24.75 21.80 -26.76
C LEU A 143 -25.26 21.00 -25.55
N TYR A 144 -26.48 20.46 -25.64
CA TYR A 144 -27.00 19.56 -24.61
C TYR A 144 -26.13 18.30 -24.45
N THR A 145 -25.73 17.66 -25.56
CA THR A 145 -24.88 16.46 -25.49
C THR A 145 -23.52 16.74 -24.86
N ALA A 146 -22.94 17.92 -25.11
CA ALA A 146 -21.69 18.36 -24.52
C ALA A 146 -21.84 18.67 -23.02
N ALA A 147 -22.90 19.39 -22.63
CA ALA A 147 -23.12 19.81 -21.24
C ALA A 147 -23.44 18.66 -20.28
N VAL A 148 -23.97 17.55 -20.78
CA VAL A 148 -24.28 16.35 -19.96
C VAL A 148 -23.04 15.48 -19.72
N GLN A 149 -21.96 15.64 -20.50
CA GLN A 149 -20.74 14.88 -20.27
C GLN A 149 -20.11 15.26 -18.92
N PRO A 150 -19.61 14.28 -18.15
CA PRO A 150 -18.85 14.58 -16.94
C PRO A 150 -17.60 15.38 -17.31
N ALA A 151 -17.32 16.44 -16.56
CA ALA A 151 -16.11 17.23 -16.78
C ALA A 151 -14.87 16.43 -16.38
N ALA A 152 -14.02 16.12 -17.37
CA ALA A 152 -12.84 15.29 -17.18
C ALA A 152 -11.78 15.91 -16.25
N ASN A 153 -11.81 17.24 -16.07
CA ASN A 153 -10.81 17.99 -15.32
C ASN A 153 -11.19 18.27 -13.86
N ASP A 154 -12.35 17.79 -13.40
CA ASP A 154 -12.86 18.10 -12.05
C ASP A 154 -12.19 17.27 -10.94
N LEU A 155 -11.38 16.27 -11.30
CA LEU A 155 -10.75 15.36 -10.35
C LEU A 155 -9.23 15.24 -10.60
N PRO A 156 -8.38 15.37 -9.57
CA PRO A 156 -8.71 15.50 -8.15
C PRO A 156 -9.02 16.96 -7.72
N LEU A 157 -10.18 17.17 -7.10
CA LEU A 157 -10.57 18.44 -6.49
C LEU A 157 -9.95 18.56 -5.10
N THR A 158 -9.11 19.59 -4.89
CA THR A 158 -8.56 19.92 -3.56
C THR A 158 -9.16 21.23 -3.09
N ILE A 159 -9.95 21.18 -2.02
CA ILE A 159 -10.56 22.35 -1.37
C ILE A 159 -10.02 22.43 0.05
N HIS A 160 -9.50 23.60 0.43
CA HIS A 160 -9.12 23.90 1.80
C HIS A 160 -10.31 24.57 2.50
N GLY A 161 -10.63 24.11 3.71
CA GLY A 161 -11.66 24.74 4.54
C GLY A 161 -11.26 26.16 4.98
N PRO A 162 -12.23 26.98 5.42
CA PRO A 162 -11.93 28.31 5.93
C PRO A 162 -11.08 28.23 7.21
N SER A 163 -10.08 29.12 7.34
CA SER A 163 -9.32 29.29 8.57
C SER A 163 -10.13 30.07 9.62
N LEU A 164 -9.81 29.89 10.91
CA LEU A 164 -10.44 30.66 11.99
C LEU A 164 -10.17 32.17 11.84
N THR A 165 -8.95 32.51 11.43
CA THR A 165 -8.49 33.89 11.20
C THR A 165 -7.89 33.98 9.80
N PRO A 166 -8.13 35.06 9.04
CA PRO A 166 -7.49 35.26 7.74
C PRO A 166 -5.96 35.41 7.88
N PRO A 167 -5.18 35.10 6.82
CA PRO A 167 -3.74 35.22 6.86
C PRO A 167 -3.29 36.67 7.02
N ILE A 168 -2.27 36.88 7.85
CA ILE A 168 -1.63 38.18 8.04
C ILE A 168 -0.68 38.43 6.87
N LYS A 169 -0.77 39.62 6.25
CA LYS A 169 0.14 40.00 5.15
C LYS A 169 1.58 40.14 5.68
N ASN A 170 2.53 39.58 4.95
CA ASN A 170 3.97 39.64 5.25
C ASN A 170 4.34 39.04 6.63
N TYR A 171 3.60 38.04 7.09
CA TYR A 171 4.00 37.29 8.27
C TYR A 171 5.21 36.40 7.93
N GLU A 172 6.34 36.67 8.58
CA GLU A 172 7.52 35.81 8.52
C GLU A 172 7.42 34.77 9.63
N ALA A 173 7.23 33.51 9.23
CA ALA A 173 7.23 32.40 10.17
C ALA A 173 8.65 32.18 10.72
N PRO A 174 8.80 31.80 12.00
CA PRO A 174 10.10 31.43 12.55
C PRO A 174 10.65 30.18 11.85
N ASP A 175 11.98 30.08 11.78
CA ASP A 175 12.66 28.93 11.18
C ASP A 175 12.53 27.67 12.05
N GLY A 176 12.47 26.50 11.41
CA GLY A 176 12.33 25.22 12.10
C GLY A 176 12.31 24.00 11.17
N ASP A 177 12.85 22.89 11.67
CA ASP A 177 12.91 21.62 10.95
C ASP A 177 11.65 20.77 11.17
N TYR A 178 11.09 20.23 10.09
CA TYR A 178 10.03 19.22 10.15
C TYR A 178 10.61 17.81 10.13
N ILE A 179 10.42 17.06 11.21
CA ILE A 179 10.80 15.64 11.30
C ILE A 179 9.53 14.79 11.26
N ASP A 180 9.39 13.99 10.22
CA ASP A 180 8.31 13.02 10.12
C ASP A 180 8.51 11.89 11.15
N THR A 181 7.58 11.79 12.09
CA THR A 181 7.56 10.78 13.16
C THR A 181 6.51 9.69 12.92
N THR A 182 5.92 9.64 11.72
CA THR A 182 4.91 8.64 11.37
C THR A 182 5.44 7.22 11.54
N ARG A 183 4.63 6.37 12.16
CA ARG A 183 5.01 4.99 12.45
C ARG A 183 5.04 4.18 11.16
N ASN A 184 6.20 3.62 10.85
CA ASN A 184 6.34 2.67 9.75
C ASN A 184 5.74 1.31 10.13
N TRP A 185 4.68 0.93 9.42
CA TRP A 185 4.08 -0.40 9.51
C TRP A 185 4.72 -1.29 8.45
N ALA A 186 5.38 -2.38 8.87
CA ALA A 186 5.90 -3.38 7.94
C ALA A 186 4.74 -3.94 7.10
N SER A 187 4.91 -3.92 5.79
CA SER A 187 3.92 -4.36 4.79
C SER A 187 4.01 -5.85 4.49
#